data_AF-A0AAD0WF85-F1
#
_entry.id   AF-A0AAD0WF85-F1
#
_cell.length_a   1.000
_cell.length_b   1.000
_cell.length_c   1.000
_cell.angle_alpha   90.00
_cell.angle_beta   90.00
_cell.angle_gamma   90.00
#
_symmetry.space_group_name_H-M   'P 1'
#
loop_
_entity.id
_entity.type
_entity.pdbx_description
1 polymer ?
#
loop_
_entity_poly.entity_id
_entity_poly.type
_entity_poly.pdbx_seq_one_letter_code
_entity_poly.pdbx_strand_id
1 'polypeptide(L)'
;MDFAAFFAIEQPGLFKAAIMLALPLDIWLWFQFFGDRHGFLRSLRLALQPDIVSALRGEYDEAFWESLRMLAFAASCAAGTTLVYKVLKRLT
;
A
#
# COMPACT_ATOMS: atom_id res chain seq x y z
N MET A 1 -2.18 -23.98 5.45
CA MET A 1 -2.94 -22.91 4.76
C MET A 1 -2.15 -22.53 3.52
N ASP A 2 -2.70 -22.82 2.35
CA ASP A 2 -2.04 -22.52 1.09
C ASP A 2 -2.22 -21.03 0.77
N PHE A 3 -1.18 -20.23 1.07
CA PHE A 3 -1.18 -18.79 0.82
C PHE A 3 -1.27 -18.46 -0.68
N ALA A 4 -0.92 -19.41 -1.56
CA ALA A 4 -1.01 -19.23 -3.00
C ALA A 4 -2.48 -19.15 -3.47
N ALA A 5 -3.40 -19.87 -2.82
CA ALA A 5 -4.82 -19.82 -3.15
C ALA A 5 -5.49 -18.49 -2.77
N PHE A 6 -4.97 -17.77 -1.77
CA PHE A 6 -5.48 -16.46 -1.38
C PHE A 6 -5.13 -15.36 -2.40
N PHE A 7 -3.99 -15.51 -3.08
CA PHE A 7 -3.50 -14.58 -4.09
C PHE A 7 -3.68 -15.08 -5.53
N ALA A 8 -4.28 -16.26 -5.73
CA ALA A 8 -4.63 -16.77 -7.04
C ALA A 8 -5.68 -15.86 -7.68
N ILE A 9 -5.23 -14.95 -8.53
CA ILE A 9 -6.09 -14.12 -9.38
C ILE A 9 -6.63 -15.04 -10.48
N GLU A 10 -7.73 -15.73 -10.17
CA GLU A 10 -8.41 -16.63 -11.11
C GLU A 10 -8.96 -15.88 -12.33
N GLN A 11 -9.32 -14.60 -12.18
CA GLN A 11 -9.86 -13.77 -13.24
C GLN A 11 -9.14 -12.42 -13.33
N PRO A 12 -8.08 -12.32 -14.17
CA PRO A 12 -7.28 -11.10 -14.28
C PRO A 12 -8.09 -9.90 -14.79
N GLY A 13 -9.19 -10.14 -15.53
CA GLY A 13 -10.12 -9.09 -15.95
C GLY A 13 -10.86 -8.44 -14.79
N LEU A 14 -11.43 -9.25 -13.88
CA LEU A 14 -12.11 -8.75 -12.67
C LEU A 14 -11.14 -8.07 -11.72
N PHE A 15 -9.90 -8.56 -11.62
CA PHE A 15 -8.88 -7.92 -10.79
C PHE A 15 -8.51 -6.52 -11.30
N LYS A 16 -8.39 -6.34 -12.62
CA LYS A 16 -8.20 -4.99 -13.22
C LYS A 16 -9.38 -4.06 -12.94
N ALA A 17 -10.61 -4.58 -13.03
CA ALA A 17 -11.80 -3.80 -12.69
C ALA A 17 -11.82 -3.42 -11.20
N ALA A 18 -11.42 -4.34 -10.32
CA ALA A 18 -11.31 -4.08 -8.88
C ALA A 18 -10.29 -2.98 -8.57
N ILE A 19 -9.12 -3.01 -9.22
CA ILE A 19 -8.11 -1.94 -9.09
C ILE A 19 -8.67 -0.60 -9.58
N MET A 20 -9.32 -0.57 -10.74
CA MET A 20 -9.89 0.68 -11.28
C MET A 20 -10.98 1.25 -10.37
N LEU A 21 -11.78 0.40 -9.74
CA LEU A 21 -12.81 0.81 -8.77
C LEU A 21 -12.22 1.21 -7.42
N ALA A 22 -11.12 0.60 -6.99
CA ALA A 22 -10.41 0.96 -5.76
C ALA A 22 -9.53 2.20 -5.93
N LEU A 23 -9.14 2.57 -7.15
CA LEU A 23 -8.25 3.69 -7.46
C LEU A 23 -8.64 5.03 -6.78
N PRO A 24 -9.93 5.46 -6.78
CA PRO A 24 -10.31 6.71 -6.11
C PRO A 24 -10.13 6.62 -4.59
N LEU A 25 -10.40 5.45 -4.00
CA LEU A 25 -10.22 5.20 -2.59
C LEU A 25 -8.73 5.18 -2.22
N ASP A 26 -7.90 4.56 -3.06
CA ASP A 26 -6.44 4.52 -2.88
C ASP A 26 -5.82 5.92 -2.99
N ILE A 27 -6.29 6.76 -3.93
CA ILE A 27 -5.86 8.16 -4.06
C ILE A 27 -6.29 8.98 -2.84
N TRP A 28 -7.51 8.76 -2.33
CA TRP A 28 -7.98 9.43 -1.12
C TRP A 28 -7.19 9.02 0.12
N LEU A 29 -6.91 7.71 0.29
CA LEU A 29 -6.03 7.18 1.32
C LEU A 29 -4.62 7.77 1.18
N TRP A 30 -4.09 7.86 -0.04
CA TRP A 30 -2.79 8.46 -0.28
C TRP A 30 -2.72 9.92 0.18
N PHE A 31 -3.76 10.71 -0.09
CA PHE A 31 -3.87 12.08 0.43
C PHE A 31 -3.95 12.12 1.96
N GLN A 32 -4.74 11.24 2.59
CA GLN A 32 -4.82 11.17 4.05
C GLN A 32 -3.51 10.73 4.71
N PHE A 33 -2.80 9.79 4.09
CA PHE A 33 -1.55 9.28 4.61
C PHE A 33 -0.37 10.20 4.34
N PHE A 34 -0.28 10.91 3.22
CA PHE A 34 0.94 11.66 2.89
C PHE A 34 0.72 13.17 2.79
N GLY A 35 -0.54 13.62 2.76
CA GLY A 35 -0.93 15.01 2.58
C GLY A 35 -0.68 15.51 1.16
N ASP A 36 0.58 15.41 0.71
CA ASP A 36 1.05 15.95 -0.55
C ASP A 36 2.06 15.02 -1.24
N ARG A 37 2.29 15.31 -2.52
CA ARG A 37 3.28 14.61 -3.34
C ARG A 37 4.69 14.67 -2.76
N HIS A 38 5.03 15.79 -2.11
CA HIS A 38 6.31 15.95 -1.42
C HIS A 38 6.42 15.08 -0.16
N GLY A 39 5.34 14.94 0.60
CA GLY A 39 5.27 14.05 1.76
C GLY A 39 5.49 12.60 1.36
N PHE A 40 4.86 12.18 0.26
CA PHE A 40 5.04 10.83 -0.29
C PHE A 40 6.46 10.55 -0.78
N LEU A 41 7.08 11.50 -1.50
CA LEU A 41 8.45 11.31 -1.99
C LEU A 41 9.48 11.30 -0.84
N ARG A 42 9.22 12.04 0.24
CA ARG A 42 10.07 12.03 1.44
C ARG A 42 9.97 10.69 2.16
N SER A 43 8.76 10.21 2.43
CA SER A 43 8.54 8.92 3.07
C SER A 43 9.07 7.76 2.21
N LEU A 44 8.92 7.84 0.88
CA LEU A 44 9.48 6.85 -0.05
C LEU A 44 11.01 6.85 0.00
N ARG A 45 11.63 8.02 0.01
CA ARG A 45 13.09 8.15 0.10
C ARG A 45 13.61 7.56 1.41
N LEU A 46 12.94 7.83 2.52
CA LEU A 46 13.31 7.32 3.85
C LEU A 46 13.10 5.80 3.95
N ALA A 47 11.99 5.29 3.42
CA ALA A 47 11.70 3.85 3.39
C ALA A 47 12.67 3.06 2.48
N LEU A 48 13.20 3.69 1.42
CA LEU A 48 14.20 3.08 0.54
C LEU A 48 15.65 3.29 1.01
N GLN A 49 15.86 4.14 2.03
CA GLN A 49 17.19 4.43 2.53
C GLN A 49 17.67 3.26 3.40
N PRO A 50 18.88 2.72 3.19
CA PRO A 50 19.37 1.60 3.98
C PRO A 50 19.56 2.01 5.44
N ASP A 51 18.94 1.26 6.36
CA ASP A 51 18.87 1.49 7.82
C ASP A 51 20.21 1.81 8.50
N ILE A 52 21.32 1.33 7.93
CA ILE A 52 22.68 1.54 8.45
C ILE A 52 23.06 3.03 8.45
N VAL A 53 22.64 3.81 7.44
CA VAL A 53 22.97 5.24 7.33
C VAL A 53 22.07 6.09 8.24
N SER A 54 20.84 5.65 8.48
CA SER A 54 19.88 6.34 9.37
C SER A 54 20.24 6.17 10.85
N ALA A 55 20.67 4.96 11.24
CA ALA A 55 21.17 4.68 12.59
C ALA A 55 22.43 5.51 12.94
N LEU A 56 23.29 5.81 11.96
CA LEU A 56 24.48 6.66 12.13
C LEU A 56 24.17 8.17 12.22
N ARG A 57 22.97 8.62 11.80
CA ARG A 57 22.53 10.03 11.88
C ARG A 57 21.66 10.35 13.09
N GLY A 58 21.19 9.34 13.82
CA GLY A 58 20.25 9.52 14.92
C GLY A 58 18.80 9.80 14.45
N GLU A 59 18.48 9.62 13.17
CA GLU A 59 17.14 9.80 12.58
C GLU A 59 16.36 8.47 12.50
N TYR A 60 16.78 7.45 13.27
CA TYR A 60 16.26 6.09 13.21
C TYR A 60 14.76 6.01 13.52
N ASP A 61 14.29 6.73 14.54
CA ASP A 61 12.88 6.73 14.92
C ASP A 61 11.97 7.35 13.84
N GLU A 62 12.42 8.42 13.19
CA GLU A 62 11.66 9.07 12.11
C GLU A 62 11.62 8.20 10.85
N ALA A 63 12.74 7.57 10.49
CA ALA A 63 12.81 6.64 9.35
C ALA A 63 11.96 5.39 9.60
N PHE A 64 11.97 4.86 10.83
CA PHE A 64 11.13 3.72 11.22
C PHE A 64 9.65 4.06 11.15
N TRP A 65 9.24 5.21 11.68
CA TRP A 65 7.84 5.66 11.61
C TRP A 65 7.34 5.89 10.18
N GLU A 66 8.16 6.49 9.32
CA GLU A 66 7.80 6.71 7.91
C GLU A 66 7.73 5.40 7.11
N SER A 67 8.62 4.44 7.39
CA SER A 67 8.55 3.11 6.77
C SER A 67 7.31 2.33 7.22
N LEU A 68 6.94 2.40 8.50
CA LEU A 68 5.71 1.80 9.03
C LEU A 68 4.46 2.42 8.39
N ARG A 69 4.47 3.75 8.18
CA ARG A 69 3.39 4.48 7.51
C ARG A 69 3.23 4.06 6.05
N MET A 70 4.33 3.85 5.33
CA MET A 70 4.32 3.30 3.98
C MET A 70 3.78 1.86 3.93
N LEU A 71 4.19 1.02 4.89
CA LEU A 71 3.68 -0.35 5.02
C LEU A 71 2.18 -0.37 5.32
N ALA A 72 1.71 0.48 6.24
CA ALA A 72 0.30 0.62 6.56
C ALA A 72 -0.52 1.08 5.36
N PHE A 73 0.00 2.04 4.58
CA PHE A 73 -0.61 2.47 3.33
C PHE A 73 -0.71 1.32 2.31
N ALA A 74 0.40 0.62 2.04
CA ALA A 74 0.41 -0.50 1.10
C ALA A 74 -0.55 -1.63 1.53
N ALA A 75 -0.59 -1.94 2.83
CA ALA A 75 -1.52 -2.90 3.40
C ALA A 75 -2.99 -2.45 3.23
N SER A 76 -3.27 -1.16 3.41
CA SER A 76 -4.62 -0.61 3.24
C SER A 76 -5.11 -0.69 1.79
N CYS A 77 -4.27 -0.33 0.80
CA CYS A 77 -4.60 -0.45 -0.62
C CYS A 77 -4.79 -1.92 -1.03
N ALA A 78 -3.92 -2.82 -0.55
CA ALA A 78 -4.03 -4.25 -0.81
C ALA A 78 -5.33 -4.84 -0.21
N ALA A 79 -5.67 -4.45 1.02
CA ALA A 79 -6.91 -4.86 1.68
C ALA A 79 -8.15 -4.33 0.95
N GLY A 80 -8.15 -3.05 0.56
CA GLY A 80 -9.23 -2.42 -0.19
C GLY A 80 -9.47 -3.10 -1.54
N THR A 81 -8.41 -3.27 -2.34
CA THR A 81 -8.48 -3.96 -3.64
C THR A 81 -8.96 -5.41 -3.50
N THR A 82 -8.48 -6.13 -2.49
CA THR A 82 -8.89 -7.52 -2.22
C THR A 82 -10.37 -7.60 -1.82
N LEU A 83 -10.85 -6.65 -1.02
CA LEU A 83 -12.26 -6.57 -0.63
C LEU A 83 -13.15 -6.30 -1.85
N VAL A 84 -12.80 -5.32 -2.68
CA VAL A 84 -13.52 -5.03 -3.93
C VAL A 84 -13.52 -6.23 -4.86
N TYR A 85 -12.38 -6.92 -5.02
CA TYR A 85 -12.29 -8.13 -5.83
C TYR A 85 -13.21 -9.26 -5.31
N LYS A 86 -13.22 -9.51 -3.99
CA LYS A 86 -14.12 -10.50 -3.38
C LYS A 86 -15.59 -10.15 -3.56
N VAL A 87 -15.94 -8.88 -3.48
CA VAL A 87 -17.31 -8.39 -3.70
C VAL A 87 -17.71 -8.59 -5.17
N LEU A 88 -16.87 -8.19 -6.12
CA LEU A 88 -17.12 -8.39 -7.56
C LEU A 88 -17.25 -9.86 -7.92
N LYS A 89 -16.40 -10.72 -7.37
CA LYS A 89 -16.48 -12.18 -7.55
C LYS A 89 -17.77 -12.78 -6.99
N ARG A 90 -18.38 -12.19 -5.96
CA ARG A 90 -19.68 -12.65 -5.44
C ARG A 90 -20.87 -12.15 -6.25
N LEU A 91 -20.70 -11.05 -6.98
CA LEU A 91 -21.76 -10.43 -7.79
C LEU A 91 -21.83 -10.97 -9.22
N THR A 92 -20.77 -11.65 -9.68
CA THR A 92 -20.65 -12.27 -11.01
C THR A 92 -20.83 -13.77 -10.89
#